data_AF-A0A1W1XZ33-F1
#
_entry.id   AF-A0A1W1XZ33-F1
#
_cell.length_a   1.000
_cell.length_b   1.000
_cell.length_c   1.000
_cell.angle_alpha   90.00
_cell.angle_beta   90.00
_cell.angle_gamma   90.00
#
_symmetry.space_group_name_H-M   'P 1'
#
loop_
_entity.id
_entity.type
_entity.pdbx_description
1 polymer ?
#
loop_
_entity_poly.entity_id
_entity_poly.type
_entity_poly.pdbx_seq_one_letter_code
_entity_poly.pdbx_strand_id
1 'polypeptide(L)'
;MSAKYTGQCLCGEIRYSVDAEPLFAGNCHCRDCQRSSGSAFIPAMIFPEPAVQISGSARYFATQSDSGNTHSRGFCPHCGAQLFARFSNMPGLLGIKAGTLDDTTRYAPLLDFHVASAAVWDVMNPDVPKKQFGPSSESKLTENEKLVTREEAEALALGFLKMSKQFLVASERAGEVKVNEGAFEHATIPAIVCVAFAIELGLKAIYISEQQAKTKGHELKKLFNKLSSKLKDAIESTVPVPSYPHFDPPRTFLDVLKTHDKAFEKWRYACEGSENLTADITFLHKLAARVQTVAAGQLPNSSSGTSEK
;
A
#
# COMPACT_ATOMS: atom_id res chain seq x y z
N MET A 1 6.48 16.25 36.47
CA MET A 1 7.00 15.40 35.37
C MET A 1 6.12 15.67 34.15
N SER A 2 6.71 15.88 32.98
CA SER A 2 5.93 16.07 31.74
C SER A 2 5.48 14.71 31.24
N ALA A 3 4.17 14.51 31.07
CA ALA A 3 3.66 13.25 30.53
C ALA A 3 4.30 12.95 29.16
N LYS A 4 4.73 11.69 28.96
CA LYS A 4 5.38 11.23 27.72
C LYS A 4 4.40 10.94 26.60
N TYR A 5 3.20 10.51 26.98
CA TYR A 5 2.10 10.22 26.07
C TYR A 5 0.84 10.89 26.61
N THR A 6 0.07 11.46 25.70
CA THR A 6 -1.25 12.03 25.96
C THR A 6 -2.18 11.60 24.84
N GLY A 7 -3.47 11.61 25.14
CA GLY A 7 -4.48 11.24 24.16
C GLY A 7 -5.89 11.42 24.68
N GLN A 8 -6.84 11.17 23.78
CA GLN A 8 -8.24 11.43 24.02
C GLN A 8 -9.16 10.55 23.19
N CYS A 9 -10.44 10.48 23.57
CA CYS A 9 -11.47 9.92 22.72
C CYS A 9 -11.86 10.93 21.61
N LEU A 10 -12.66 10.47 20.64
CA LEU A 10 -13.11 11.30 19.51
C LEU A 10 -13.83 12.58 19.94
N CYS A 11 -14.68 12.52 20.98
CA CYS A 11 -15.38 13.71 21.50
C CYS A 11 -14.59 14.50 22.55
N GLY A 12 -13.41 14.03 22.97
CA GLY A 12 -12.57 14.71 23.97
C GLY A 12 -13.01 14.57 25.43
N GLU A 13 -14.16 13.93 25.73
CA GLU A 13 -14.66 13.73 27.11
C GLU A 13 -13.75 12.84 27.96
N ILE A 14 -13.08 11.88 27.32
CA ILE A 14 -12.08 11.04 27.96
C ILE A 14 -10.72 11.53 27.50
N ARG A 15 -9.86 11.87 28.45
CA ARG A 15 -8.44 12.20 28.24
C ARG A 15 -7.58 11.29 29.10
N TYR A 16 -6.36 11.03 28.66
CA TYR A 16 -5.40 10.31 29.46
C TYR A 16 -3.99 10.88 29.28
N SER A 17 -3.15 10.65 30.29
CA SER A 17 -1.71 10.90 30.25
C SER A 17 -0.96 9.68 30.77
N VAL A 18 0.25 9.47 30.25
CA VAL A 18 1.13 8.38 30.69
C VAL A 18 2.53 8.91 30.94
N ASP A 19 3.08 8.61 32.11
CA ASP A 19 4.45 8.95 32.50
C ASP A 19 5.33 7.70 32.58
N ALA A 20 5.36 6.94 31.48
CA ALA A 20 6.18 5.75 31.31
C ALA A 20 6.37 5.44 29.81
N GLU A 21 7.40 4.68 29.48
CA GLU A 21 7.52 4.05 28.16
C GLU A 21 6.58 2.84 28.06
N PRO A 22 6.06 2.51 26.86
CA PRO A 22 5.29 1.30 26.67
C PRO A 22 6.18 0.07 26.87
N LEU A 23 5.66 -0.93 27.58
CA LEU A 23 6.29 -2.25 27.71
C LEU A 23 6.20 -3.04 26.41
N PHE A 24 5.21 -2.72 25.58
CA PHE A 24 4.96 -3.35 24.30
C PHE A 24 4.17 -2.42 23.38
N ALA A 25 4.44 -2.47 22.09
CA ALA A 25 3.65 -1.83 21.05
C ALA A 25 3.53 -2.79 19.86
N GLY A 26 2.32 -3.05 19.37
CA GLY A 26 2.11 -3.98 18.27
C GLY A 26 0.69 -3.94 17.70
N ASN A 27 0.51 -4.66 16.59
CA ASN A 27 -0.73 -4.74 15.84
C ASN A 27 -1.36 -6.13 16.03
N CYS A 28 -2.56 -6.18 16.61
CA CYS A 28 -3.30 -7.43 16.73
C CYS A 28 -4.29 -7.58 15.57
N HIS A 29 -4.13 -8.67 14.82
CA HIS A 29 -4.90 -9.02 13.63
C HIS A 29 -6.06 -9.97 13.93
N CYS A 30 -6.32 -10.33 15.18
CA CYS A 30 -7.39 -11.27 15.49
C CYS A 30 -8.79 -10.71 15.14
N ARG A 31 -9.75 -11.59 14.90
CA ARG A 31 -11.09 -11.19 14.43
C ARG A 31 -11.83 -10.28 15.40
N ASP A 32 -11.64 -10.45 16.71
CA ASP A 32 -12.22 -9.55 17.71
C ASP A 32 -11.61 -8.15 17.63
N CYS A 33 -10.31 -8.05 17.37
CA CYS A 33 -9.63 -6.77 17.19
C CYS A 33 -10.08 -6.07 15.90
N GLN A 34 -10.31 -6.81 14.81
CA GLN A 34 -10.93 -6.28 13.59
C GLN A 34 -12.35 -5.79 13.83
N ARG A 35 -13.22 -6.63 14.41
CA ARG A 35 -14.63 -6.29 14.68
C ARG A 35 -14.78 -5.10 15.62
N SER A 36 -13.92 -5.02 16.62
CA SER A 36 -13.96 -3.94 17.60
C SER A 36 -13.45 -2.62 17.01
N SER A 37 -12.36 -2.63 16.23
CA SER A 37 -11.80 -1.40 15.65
C SER A 37 -12.48 -0.96 14.35
N GLY A 38 -13.12 -1.88 13.62
CA GLY A 38 -13.55 -1.65 12.23
C GLY A 38 -12.39 -1.61 11.23
N SER A 39 -11.16 -1.88 11.67
CA SER A 39 -9.93 -1.83 10.86
C SER A 39 -9.35 -3.24 10.62
N ALA A 40 -8.27 -3.34 9.83
CA ALA A 40 -7.54 -4.58 9.56
C ALA A 40 -6.93 -5.19 10.83
N PHE A 41 -6.54 -4.31 11.76
CA PHE A 41 -5.92 -4.65 13.02
C PHE A 41 -6.21 -3.56 14.04
N ILE A 42 -5.88 -3.84 15.30
CA ILE A 42 -5.86 -2.82 16.35
C ILE A 42 -4.42 -2.51 16.74
N PRO A 43 -3.95 -1.26 16.57
CA PRO A 43 -2.65 -0.85 17.06
C PRO A 43 -2.75 -0.59 18.56
N ALA A 44 -2.04 -1.37 19.36
CA ALA A 44 -2.10 -1.30 20.82
C ALA A 44 -0.70 -1.12 21.42
N MET A 45 -0.65 -0.32 22.48
CA MET A 45 0.51 -0.17 23.35
C MET A 45 0.13 -0.64 24.75
N ILE A 46 1.05 -1.26 25.48
CA ILE A 46 0.82 -1.74 26.85
C ILE A 46 1.67 -0.92 27.80
N PHE A 47 1.04 -0.37 28.83
CA PHE A 47 1.71 0.41 29.88
C PHE A 47 1.41 -0.19 31.26
N PRO A 48 2.26 0.07 32.27
CA PRO A 48 1.87 -0.14 33.67
C PRO A 48 0.64 0.71 33.99
N GLU A 49 -0.45 0.09 34.43
CA GLU A 49 -1.70 0.80 34.74
C GLU A 49 -1.52 1.94 35.76
N PRO A 50 -0.68 1.80 36.82
CA PRO A 50 -0.43 2.91 37.76
C PRO A 50 0.24 4.14 37.14
N ALA A 51 0.90 3.99 35.97
CA ALA A 51 1.55 5.10 35.27
C ALA A 51 0.58 5.88 34.37
N VAL A 52 -0.67 5.41 34.23
CA VAL A 52 -1.70 6.03 33.39
C VAL A 52 -2.69 6.80 34.26
N GLN A 53 -2.85 8.09 33.99
CA GLN A 53 -3.90 8.92 34.58
C GLN A 53 -4.99 9.13 33.56
N ILE A 54 -6.25 8.92 33.95
CA ILE A 54 -7.41 9.01 33.06
C ILE A 54 -8.38 10.01 33.66
N SER A 55 -8.82 10.96 32.84
CA SER A 55 -9.94 11.87 33.11
C SER A 55 -11.14 11.45 32.26
N GLY A 56 -12.34 11.45 32.85
CA GLY A 56 -13.56 10.92 32.23
C GLY A 56 -13.83 9.46 32.60
N SER A 57 -14.88 8.87 32.03
CA SER A 57 -15.31 7.51 32.38
C SER A 57 -15.51 6.63 31.15
N ALA A 58 -14.68 5.59 31.02
CA ALA A 58 -14.82 4.56 30.00
C ALA A 58 -15.79 3.45 30.46
N ARG A 59 -16.59 2.93 29.53
CA ARG A 59 -17.30 1.66 29.70
C ARG A 59 -16.46 0.51 29.15
N TYR A 60 -16.65 -0.68 29.71
CA TYR A 60 -15.91 -1.86 29.31
C TYR A 60 -16.84 -2.96 28.81
N PHE A 61 -16.46 -3.60 27.71
CA PHE A 61 -17.08 -4.80 27.19
C PHE A 61 -16.08 -5.95 27.26
N ALA A 62 -16.43 -7.02 27.96
CA ALA A 62 -15.55 -8.17 28.18
C ALA A 62 -15.89 -9.31 27.23
N THR A 63 -14.87 -9.88 26.58
CA THR A 63 -14.97 -11.14 25.83
C THR A 63 -14.02 -12.18 26.41
N GLN A 64 -14.39 -13.46 26.31
CA GLN A 64 -13.44 -14.54 26.52
C GLN A 64 -12.65 -14.76 25.23
N SER A 65 -11.33 -14.75 25.36
CA SER A 65 -10.42 -15.15 24.29
C SER A 65 -10.34 -16.68 24.18
N ASP A 66 -9.83 -17.17 23.05
CA ASP A 66 -9.61 -18.61 22.82
C ASP A 66 -8.64 -19.24 23.84
N SER A 67 -7.83 -18.42 24.51
CA SER A 67 -6.94 -18.85 25.58
C SER A 67 -7.63 -19.01 26.95
N GLY A 68 -8.94 -18.78 27.04
CA GLY A 68 -9.71 -18.74 28.28
C GLY A 68 -9.56 -17.44 29.08
N ASN A 69 -8.66 -16.54 28.66
CA ASN A 69 -8.46 -15.26 29.32
C ASN A 69 -9.55 -14.25 28.94
N THR A 70 -9.94 -13.42 29.90
CA THR A 70 -10.90 -12.34 29.68
C THR A 70 -10.19 -11.10 29.17
N HIS A 71 -10.67 -10.58 28.04
CA HIS A 71 -10.21 -9.33 27.45
C HIS A 71 -11.32 -8.27 27.56
N SER A 72 -11.09 -7.26 28.39
CA SER A 72 -12.02 -6.16 28.62
C SER A 72 -11.64 -4.93 27.79
N ARG A 73 -12.48 -4.57 26.82
CA ARG A 73 -12.25 -3.45 25.89
C ARG A 73 -12.93 -2.19 26.41
N GLY A 74 -12.14 -1.17 26.72
CA GLY A 74 -12.62 0.12 27.22
C GLY A 74 -12.91 1.11 26.09
N PHE A 75 -14.09 1.72 26.12
CA PHE A 75 -14.56 2.68 25.13
C PHE A 75 -15.32 3.86 25.75
N CYS A 76 -15.35 4.97 25.04
CA CYS A 76 -16.15 6.14 25.41
C CYS A 76 -17.64 5.85 25.17
N PRO A 77 -18.51 5.97 26.19
CA PRO A 77 -19.93 5.71 26.01
C PRO A 77 -20.63 6.74 25.12
N HIS A 78 -20.06 7.96 24.97
CA HIS A 78 -20.64 9.02 24.17
C HIS A 78 -20.32 8.88 22.68
N CYS A 79 -19.04 8.71 22.31
CA CYS A 79 -18.62 8.65 20.90
C CYS A 79 -18.26 7.24 20.40
N GLY A 80 -18.29 6.22 21.25
CA GLY A 80 -17.93 4.84 20.90
C GLY A 80 -16.43 4.60 20.68
N ALA A 81 -15.59 5.65 20.67
CA ALA A 81 -14.16 5.52 20.47
C ALA A 81 -13.57 4.56 21.51
N GLN A 82 -12.84 3.55 21.02
CA GLN A 82 -12.20 2.60 21.90
C GLN A 82 -10.83 3.12 22.29
N LEU A 83 -10.50 3.10 23.58
CA LEU A 83 -9.23 3.64 24.07
C LEU A 83 -8.42 2.59 24.80
N PHE A 84 -9.07 1.81 25.66
CA PHE A 84 -8.37 0.97 26.63
C PHE A 84 -8.58 -0.52 26.40
N ALA A 85 -7.72 -1.33 26.99
CA ALA A 85 -7.85 -2.78 27.10
C ALA A 85 -7.27 -3.25 28.44
N ARG A 86 -7.97 -4.17 29.11
CA ARG A 86 -7.49 -4.91 30.29
C ARG A 86 -7.54 -6.40 30.00
N PHE A 87 -6.60 -7.14 30.58
CA PHE A 87 -6.42 -8.56 30.31
C PHE A 87 -6.32 -9.33 31.63
N SER A 88 -7.09 -10.41 31.80
CA SER A 88 -7.06 -11.19 33.04
C SER A 88 -5.72 -11.87 33.32
N ASN A 89 -4.96 -12.19 32.26
CA ASN A 89 -3.62 -12.79 32.36
C ASN A 89 -2.49 -11.78 32.54
N MET A 90 -2.77 -10.48 32.44
CA MET A 90 -1.78 -9.42 32.64
C MET A 90 -2.35 -8.34 33.57
N PRO A 91 -2.64 -8.69 34.84
CA PRO A 91 -3.16 -7.73 35.80
C PRO A 91 -2.16 -6.60 36.06
N GLY A 92 -2.67 -5.38 36.28
CA GLY A 92 -1.85 -4.19 36.51
C GLY A 92 -1.24 -3.59 35.24
N LEU A 93 -1.55 -4.14 34.05
CA LEU A 93 -1.21 -3.55 32.76
C LEU A 93 -2.46 -2.99 32.06
N LEU A 94 -2.31 -1.85 31.41
CA LEU A 94 -3.35 -1.21 30.62
C LEU A 94 -2.90 -1.09 29.16
N GLY A 95 -3.69 -1.67 28.27
CA GLY A 95 -3.56 -1.44 26.84
C GLY A 95 -4.18 -0.10 26.45
N ILE A 96 -3.47 0.71 25.67
CA ILE A 96 -3.95 1.95 25.05
C ILE A 96 -3.89 1.79 23.53
N LYS A 97 -4.96 2.18 22.82
CA LYS A 97 -5.00 2.13 21.35
C LYS A 97 -4.27 3.33 20.77
N ALA A 98 -3.29 3.07 19.92
CA ALA A 98 -2.37 4.10 19.43
C ALA A 98 -3.06 5.22 18.64
N GLY A 99 -4.16 4.91 17.94
CA GLY A 99 -4.95 5.89 17.20
C GLY A 99 -5.67 6.93 18.07
N THR A 100 -5.61 6.81 19.40
CA THR A 100 -6.18 7.78 20.35
C THR A 100 -5.13 8.72 20.95
N LEU A 101 -3.86 8.59 20.57
CA LEU A 101 -2.80 9.50 20.99
C LEU A 101 -2.98 10.88 20.35
N ASP A 102 -2.60 11.92 21.09
CA ASP A 102 -2.51 13.28 20.55
C ASP A 102 -1.33 13.39 19.55
N ASP A 103 -0.23 12.68 19.81
CA ASP A 103 0.93 12.54 18.92
C ASP A 103 1.10 11.07 18.50
N THR A 104 0.51 10.71 17.36
CA THR A 104 0.55 9.34 16.80
C THR A 104 1.93 8.95 16.26
N THR A 105 2.84 9.89 16.05
CA THR A 105 4.21 9.61 15.55
C THR A 105 5.05 8.84 16.57
N ARG A 106 4.63 8.85 17.84
CA ARG A 106 5.26 8.10 18.94
C ARG A 106 4.93 6.61 18.95
N TYR A 107 4.02 6.15 18.09
CA TYR A 107 3.71 4.75 17.96
C TYR A 107 4.63 4.08 16.93
N ALA A 108 5.40 3.10 17.39
CA ALA A 108 6.21 2.23 16.54
C ALA A 108 5.89 0.76 16.88
N PRO A 109 5.19 0.02 15.99
CA PRO A 109 4.86 -1.38 16.26
C PRO A 109 6.12 -2.25 16.20
N LEU A 110 6.32 -3.07 17.23
CA LEU A 110 7.41 -4.04 17.33
C LEU A 110 7.00 -5.43 16.81
N LEU A 111 5.69 -5.66 16.64
CA LEU A 111 5.16 -6.98 16.27
C LEU A 111 3.76 -6.87 15.64
N ASP A 112 3.58 -7.53 14.50
CA ASP A 112 2.28 -7.93 13.97
C ASP A 112 1.96 -9.33 14.49
N PHE A 113 0.80 -9.50 15.13
CA PHE A 113 0.46 -10.77 15.74
C PHE A 113 -0.99 -11.22 15.55
N HIS A 114 -1.19 -12.54 15.62
CA HIS A 114 -2.38 -13.25 15.10
C HIS A 114 -2.56 -13.06 13.58
N VAL A 115 -1.44 -13.00 12.85
CA VAL A 115 -1.38 -12.70 11.42
C VAL A 115 -2.07 -13.73 10.54
N ALA A 116 -2.33 -14.96 11.03
CA ALA A 116 -3.15 -15.92 10.29
C ALA A 116 -4.60 -15.44 10.09
N SER A 117 -5.07 -14.53 10.97
CA SER A 117 -6.38 -13.89 10.84
C SER A 117 -6.31 -12.52 10.15
N ALA A 118 -5.13 -12.08 9.70
CA ALA A 118 -4.98 -10.78 9.05
C ALA A 118 -5.96 -10.62 7.90
N ALA A 119 -6.53 -9.43 7.78
CA ALA A 119 -7.46 -9.14 6.71
C ALA A 119 -6.73 -9.26 5.36
N VAL A 120 -7.35 -9.91 4.38
CA VAL A 120 -6.74 -10.15 3.05
C VAL A 120 -6.37 -8.86 2.30
N TRP A 121 -6.98 -7.74 2.69
CA TRP A 121 -6.74 -6.41 2.13
C TRP A 121 -5.71 -5.60 2.93
N ASP A 122 -5.21 -6.13 4.05
CA ASP A 122 -4.20 -5.46 4.86
C ASP A 122 -2.80 -5.56 4.23
N VAL A 123 -2.08 -4.44 4.23
CA VAL A 123 -0.70 -4.36 3.74
C VAL A 123 0.22 -4.14 4.94
N MET A 124 0.60 -5.24 5.58
CA MET A 124 1.51 -5.23 6.73
C MET A 124 2.90 -4.71 6.34
N ASN A 125 3.49 -3.87 7.20
CA ASN A 125 4.87 -3.43 7.05
C ASN A 125 5.82 -4.66 7.02
N PRO A 126 6.64 -4.86 5.97
CA PRO A 126 7.51 -6.04 5.87
C PRO A 126 8.58 -6.09 6.97
N ASP A 127 9.01 -4.95 7.49
CA ASP A 127 10.09 -4.84 8.47
C ASP A 127 9.64 -5.13 9.91
N VAL A 128 8.33 -5.15 10.16
CA VAL A 128 7.76 -5.53 11.45
C VAL A 128 7.65 -7.06 11.53
N PRO A 129 8.24 -7.72 12.54
CA PRO A 129 8.12 -9.15 12.73
C PRO A 129 6.66 -9.61 12.79
N LYS A 130 6.38 -10.80 12.25
CA LYS A 130 5.03 -11.38 12.16
C LYS A 130 4.98 -12.66 12.98
N LYS A 131 3.99 -12.80 13.86
CA LYS A 131 3.87 -13.98 14.72
C LYS A 131 2.43 -14.45 14.89
N GLN A 132 2.22 -15.76 14.76
CA GLN A 132 0.98 -16.39 15.15
C GLN A 132 1.04 -16.80 16.62
N PHE A 133 -0.01 -16.48 17.39
CA PHE A 133 -0.18 -16.98 18.75
C PHE A 133 -1.53 -17.70 18.87
N GLY A 134 -1.54 -18.83 19.57
CA GLY A 134 -2.73 -19.68 19.73
C GLY A 134 -3.18 -20.35 18.42
N PRO A 135 -4.12 -21.30 18.49
CA PRO A 135 -4.78 -21.81 17.30
C PRO A 135 -5.44 -20.63 16.57
N SER A 136 -5.30 -20.60 15.25
CA SER A 136 -6.14 -19.78 14.39
C SER A 136 -7.59 -19.97 14.83
N SER A 137 -8.40 -18.91 14.87
CA SER A 137 -9.85 -19.02 15.04
C SER A 137 -10.53 -19.66 13.81
N GLU A 138 -9.83 -20.58 13.13
CA GLU A 138 -10.24 -21.38 11.97
C GLU A 138 -11.37 -22.34 12.33
N SER A 139 -11.60 -22.65 13.61
CA SER A 139 -12.70 -23.53 14.05
C SER A 139 -14.11 -22.94 13.88
N LYS A 140 -14.24 -21.71 13.35
CA LYS A 140 -15.53 -21.06 13.07
C LYS A 140 -15.67 -20.52 11.63
N LEU A 141 -14.73 -20.83 10.73
CA LEU A 141 -14.84 -20.44 9.32
C LEU A 141 -15.71 -21.46 8.59
N THR A 142 -16.75 -20.97 7.90
CA THR A 142 -17.51 -21.77 6.93
C THR A 142 -16.58 -22.22 5.79
N GLU A 143 -16.89 -23.36 5.15
CA GLU A 143 -16.09 -24.01 4.09
C GLU A 143 -15.56 -23.12 2.94
N ASN A 144 -16.04 -21.89 2.80
CA ASN A 144 -15.66 -20.96 1.74
C ASN A 144 -14.37 -20.14 1.98
N GLU A 145 -13.66 -20.32 3.09
CA GLU A 145 -12.46 -19.52 3.43
C GLU A 145 -11.21 -20.38 3.67
N LYS A 146 -10.99 -21.43 2.87
CA LYS A 146 -9.77 -22.26 2.93
C LYS A 146 -8.73 -21.82 1.88
N LEU A 147 -7.55 -21.46 2.38
CA LEU A 147 -6.20 -21.51 1.76
C LEU A 147 -6.08 -21.25 0.25
N VAL A 148 -5.49 -20.08 -0.04
CA VAL A 148 -5.02 -19.64 -1.36
C VAL A 148 -4.13 -20.69 -2.01
N THR A 149 -4.69 -21.38 -3.00
CA THR A 149 -3.98 -22.36 -3.83
C THR A 149 -3.02 -21.64 -4.80
N ARG A 150 -2.17 -22.40 -5.51
CA ARG A 150 -1.30 -21.88 -6.57
C ARG A 150 -2.08 -21.14 -7.67
N GLU A 151 -3.32 -21.53 -7.93
CA GLU A 151 -4.28 -20.82 -8.80
C GLU A 151 -4.66 -19.44 -8.25
N GLU A 152 -4.79 -19.29 -6.93
CA GLU A 152 -5.11 -17.99 -6.33
C GLU A 152 -3.89 -17.07 -6.22
N ALA A 153 -2.65 -17.60 -6.17
CA ALA A 153 -1.44 -16.81 -6.36
C ALA A 153 -1.32 -16.27 -7.80
N GLU A 154 -1.74 -17.06 -8.79
CA GLU A 154 -1.90 -16.62 -10.18
C GLU A 154 -3.05 -15.60 -10.31
N ALA A 155 -4.15 -15.77 -9.54
CA ALA A 155 -5.21 -14.77 -9.42
C ALA A 155 -4.74 -13.46 -8.73
N LEU A 156 -3.74 -13.52 -7.83
CA LEU A 156 -3.11 -12.36 -7.22
C LEU A 156 -2.24 -11.60 -8.22
N ALA A 157 -1.53 -12.31 -9.11
CA ALA A 157 -0.85 -11.71 -10.27
C ALA A 157 -1.86 -11.07 -11.23
N LEU A 158 -3.02 -11.70 -11.44
CA LEU A 158 -4.18 -11.11 -12.13
C LEU A 158 -4.76 -9.90 -11.38
N GLY A 159 -4.70 -9.90 -10.05
CA GLY A 159 -5.09 -8.80 -9.16
C GLY A 159 -4.14 -7.60 -9.27
N PHE A 160 -2.83 -7.84 -9.39
CA PHE A 160 -1.83 -6.81 -9.72
C PHE A 160 -2.09 -6.22 -11.12
N LEU A 161 -2.44 -7.05 -12.10
CA LEU A 161 -2.90 -6.61 -13.42
C LEU A 161 -4.19 -5.77 -13.33
N LYS A 162 -5.13 -6.14 -12.46
CA LYS A 162 -6.37 -5.39 -12.20
C LYS A 162 -6.11 -4.03 -11.55
N MET A 163 -5.15 -3.96 -10.62
CA MET A 163 -4.70 -2.71 -10.00
C MET A 163 -3.98 -1.81 -11.02
N SER A 164 -3.13 -2.37 -11.88
CA SER A 164 -2.51 -1.61 -12.99
C SER A 164 -3.55 -1.01 -13.94
N LYS A 165 -4.66 -1.73 -14.19
CA LYS A 165 -5.80 -1.24 -14.97
C LYS A 165 -6.50 -0.05 -14.32
N GLN A 166 -6.66 -0.07 -13.00
CA GLN A 166 -7.27 1.04 -12.25
C GLN A 166 -6.42 2.32 -12.30
N PHE A 167 -5.09 2.18 -12.22
CA PHE A 167 -4.18 3.32 -12.40
C PHE A 167 -4.16 3.85 -13.83
N LEU A 168 -4.25 2.97 -14.83
CA LEU A 168 -4.36 3.40 -16.23
C LEU A 168 -5.67 4.15 -16.48
N VAL A 169 -6.80 3.64 -15.99
CA VAL A 169 -8.10 4.33 -16.08
C VAL A 169 -8.10 5.66 -15.35
N ALA A 170 -7.49 5.72 -14.15
CA ALA A 170 -7.33 6.98 -13.43
C ALA A 170 -6.49 8.00 -14.23
N SER A 171 -5.49 7.52 -14.96
CA SER A 171 -4.67 8.36 -15.82
C SER A 171 -5.36 8.80 -17.11
N GLU A 172 -6.09 7.91 -17.78
CA GLU A 172 -6.89 8.24 -18.96
C GLU A 172 -7.89 9.35 -18.62
N ARG A 173 -8.58 9.22 -17.49
CA ARG A 173 -9.49 10.24 -16.96
C ARG A 173 -8.79 11.55 -16.57
N ALA A 174 -7.55 11.49 -16.10
CA ALA A 174 -6.75 12.69 -15.83
C ALA A 174 -6.28 13.38 -17.13
N GLY A 175 -6.11 12.61 -18.22
CA GLY A 175 -5.77 13.12 -19.55
C GLY A 175 -6.97 13.62 -20.39
N GLU A 176 -8.21 13.39 -19.95
CA GLU A 176 -9.43 13.91 -20.59
C GLU A 176 -9.55 15.44 -20.48
N VAL A 177 -8.80 16.07 -19.59
CA VAL A 177 -8.69 17.53 -19.48
C VAL A 177 -7.78 18.05 -20.59
N LYS A 178 -8.38 18.58 -21.67
CA LYS A 178 -7.63 19.30 -22.72
C LYS A 178 -7.16 20.64 -22.18
N VAL A 179 -5.85 20.80 -22.05
CA VAL A 179 -5.20 22.06 -21.68
C VAL A 179 -4.76 22.80 -22.93
N ASN A 180 -4.98 24.12 -22.98
CA ASN A 180 -4.52 24.97 -24.08
C ASN A 180 -2.99 24.98 -24.17
N GLU A 181 -2.45 24.85 -25.38
CA GLU A 181 -1.02 24.97 -25.64
C GLU A 181 -0.49 26.32 -25.10
N GLY A 182 0.45 26.25 -24.15
CA GLY A 182 1.11 27.43 -23.56
C GLY A 182 0.89 27.62 -22.06
N ALA A 183 -0.08 26.95 -21.45
CA ALA A 183 -0.18 26.86 -19.99
C ALA A 183 0.47 25.55 -19.53
N PHE A 184 1.68 25.62 -18.95
CA PHE A 184 2.26 24.48 -18.22
C PHE A 184 1.38 24.23 -16.99
N GLU A 185 0.40 23.34 -17.10
CA GLU A 185 -0.60 23.15 -16.04
C GLU A 185 -0.25 21.98 -15.12
N HIS A 186 -0.14 22.31 -13.83
CA HIS A 186 -0.09 21.39 -12.70
C HIS A 186 -1.13 20.25 -12.75
N ALA A 187 -2.20 20.38 -13.55
CA ALA A 187 -3.22 19.35 -13.79
C ALA A 187 -2.70 18.12 -14.54
N THR A 188 -1.72 18.26 -15.43
CA THR A 188 -1.10 17.14 -16.17
C THR A 188 -0.10 16.34 -15.33
N ILE A 189 0.38 16.92 -14.24
CA ILE A 189 1.44 16.36 -13.43
C ILE A 189 0.97 15.12 -12.64
N PRO A 190 -0.20 15.13 -11.95
CA PRO A 190 -0.78 13.91 -11.38
C PRO A 190 -1.00 12.80 -12.41
N ALA A 191 -1.41 13.14 -13.63
CA ALA A 191 -1.56 12.16 -14.71
C ALA A 191 -0.23 11.48 -15.02
N ILE A 192 0.84 12.24 -15.26
CA ILE A 192 2.20 11.73 -15.52
C ILE A 192 2.64 10.75 -14.42
N VAL A 193 2.37 11.08 -13.16
CA VAL A 193 2.71 10.24 -11.99
C VAL A 193 1.93 8.93 -12.01
N CYS A 194 0.62 8.98 -12.23
CA CYS A 194 -0.20 7.78 -12.34
C CYS A 194 0.27 6.86 -13.48
N VAL A 195 0.64 7.43 -14.64
CA VAL A 195 1.16 6.62 -15.75
C VAL A 195 2.52 6.03 -15.43
N ALA A 196 3.46 6.83 -14.93
CA ALA A 196 4.81 6.38 -14.62
C ALA A 196 4.77 5.24 -13.58
N PHE A 197 3.91 5.37 -12.57
CA PHE A 197 3.70 4.34 -11.57
C PHE A 197 3.07 3.06 -12.15
N ALA A 198 2.08 3.20 -13.06
CA ALA A 198 1.49 2.06 -13.75
C ALA A 198 2.53 1.29 -14.60
N ILE A 199 3.40 2.01 -15.33
CA ILE A 199 4.51 1.43 -16.11
C ILE A 199 5.47 0.71 -15.17
N GLU A 200 5.86 1.34 -14.05
CA GLU A 200 6.77 0.76 -13.07
C GLU A 200 6.24 -0.59 -12.54
N LEU A 201 4.98 -0.62 -12.09
CA LEU A 201 4.34 -1.84 -11.59
C LEU A 201 4.24 -2.91 -12.67
N GLY A 202 3.89 -2.54 -13.90
CA GLY A 202 3.79 -3.47 -15.02
C GLY A 202 5.14 -4.09 -15.39
N LEU A 203 6.22 -3.30 -15.47
CA LEU A 203 7.57 -3.81 -15.73
C LEU A 203 8.04 -4.76 -14.61
N LYS A 204 7.71 -4.45 -13.35
CA LYS A 204 7.99 -5.35 -12.21
C LYS A 204 7.20 -6.65 -12.30
N ALA A 205 5.93 -6.60 -12.67
CA ALA A 205 5.10 -7.79 -12.86
C ALA A 205 5.65 -8.69 -13.97
N ILE A 206 6.03 -8.11 -15.12
CA ILE A 206 6.67 -8.84 -16.22
C ILE A 206 7.98 -9.48 -15.75
N TYR A 207 8.83 -8.73 -15.05
CA TYR A 207 10.09 -9.26 -14.52
C TYR A 207 9.88 -10.42 -13.52
N ILE A 208 8.91 -10.31 -12.61
CA ILE A 208 8.57 -11.37 -11.66
C ILE A 208 8.05 -12.61 -12.40
N SER A 209 7.18 -12.42 -13.38
CA SER A 209 6.64 -13.50 -14.22
C SER A 209 7.75 -14.25 -14.96
N GLU A 210 8.73 -13.54 -15.51
CA GLU A 210 9.81 -14.14 -16.29
C GLU A 210 10.90 -14.78 -15.42
N GLN A 211 11.37 -14.06 -14.39
CA GLN A 211 12.59 -14.40 -13.65
C GLN A 211 12.28 -15.07 -12.30
N GLN A 212 11.01 -15.20 -11.90
CA GLN A 212 10.57 -15.71 -10.59
C GLN A 212 11.23 -14.95 -9.41
N ALA A 213 11.64 -13.70 -9.62
CA ALA A 213 12.43 -12.91 -8.69
C ALA A 213 11.87 -11.49 -8.53
N LYS A 214 11.98 -10.94 -7.32
CA LYS A 214 11.57 -9.55 -7.02
C LYS A 214 12.66 -8.57 -7.46
N THR A 215 12.26 -7.41 -7.98
CA THR A 215 13.16 -6.31 -8.32
C THR A 215 12.83 -5.03 -7.55
N LYS A 216 13.87 -4.34 -7.07
CA LYS A 216 13.78 -3.04 -6.38
C LYS A 216 14.13 -1.89 -7.33
N GLY A 217 13.72 -0.67 -6.96
CA GLY A 217 13.96 0.57 -7.69
C GLY A 217 12.74 1.06 -8.49
N HIS A 218 12.76 2.35 -8.85
CA HIS A 218 11.68 3.07 -9.54
C HIS A 218 12.09 3.56 -10.94
N GLU A 219 13.37 3.45 -11.28
CA GLU A 219 13.91 3.93 -12.56
C GLU A 219 13.44 3.04 -13.72
N LEU A 220 12.55 3.59 -14.56
CA LEU A 220 11.87 2.86 -15.64
C LEU A 220 12.85 2.19 -16.62
N LYS A 221 13.90 2.89 -17.05
CA LYS A 221 14.95 2.34 -17.93
C LYS A 221 15.70 1.19 -17.28
N LYS A 222 16.04 1.29 -15.99
CA LYS A 222 16.71 0.19 -15.28
C LYS A 222 15.80 -1.03 -15.13
N LEU A 223 14.51 -0.82 -14.87
CA LEU A 223 13.53 -1.90 -14.81
C LEU A 223 13.34 -2.55 -16.18
N PHE A 224 13.19 -1.75 -17.23
CA PHE A 224 13.06 -2.23 -18.60
C PHE A 224 14.29 -3.04 -19.05
N ASN A 225 15.50 -2.56 -18.73
CA ASN A 225 16.75 -3.24 -19.06
C ASN A 225 16.91 -4.62 -18.40
N LYS A 226 16.15 -4.92 -17.33
CA LYS A 226 16.18 -6.23 -16.67
C LYS A 226 15.35 -7.31 -17.38
N LEU A 227 14.51 -6.95 -18.35
CA LEU A 227 13.69 -7.90 -19.10
C LEU A 227 14.52 -8.64 -20.17
N SER A 228 14.08 -9.83 -20.60
CA SER A 228 14.66 -10.50 -21.77
C SER A 228 14.51 -9.68 -23.06
N SER A 229 15.36 -9.97 -24.05
CA SER A 229 15.29 -9.37 -25.38
C SER A 229 13.91 -9.54 -26.02
N LYS A 230 13.33 -10.74 -25.93
CA LYS A 230 11.99 -11.04 -26.48
C LYS A 230 10.91 -10.09 -25.95
N LEU A 231 10.91 -9.80 -24.65
CA LEU A 231 9.92 -8.92 -24.03
C LEU A 231 10.19 -7.44 -24.30
N LYS A 232 11.47 -7.06 -24.36
CA LYS A 232 11.86 -5.70 -24.77
C LYS A 232 11.38 -5.41 -26.19
N ASP A 233 11.64 -6.30 -27.13
CA ASP A 233 11.21 -6.17 -28.53
C ASP A 233 9.67 -6.11 -28.64
N ALA A 234 8.96 -6.93 -27.86
CA ALA A 234 7.49 -6.94 -27.83
C ALA A 234 6.88 -5.61 -27.35
N ILE A 235 7.57 -4.90 -26.46
CA ILE A 235 7.17 -3.59 -25.96
C ILE A 235 7.58 -2.49 -26.96
N GLU A 236 8.85 -2.47 -27.40
CA GLU A 236 9.40 -1.43 -28.27
C GLU A 236 8.75 -1.38 -29.65
N SER A 237 8.49 -2.53 -30.27
CA SER A 237 7.94 -2.63 -31.63
C SER A 237 6.55 -2.00 -31.83
N THR A 238 5.85 -1.67 -30.75
CA THR A 238 4.45 -1.22 -30.77
C THR A 238 4.25 0.15 -30.13
N VAL A 239 5.27 0.68 -29.44
CA VAL A 239 5.22 2.02 -28.84
C VAL A 239 6.03 2.98 -29.73
N PRO A 240 5.36 3.83 -30.53
CA PRO A 240 6.07 4.73 -31.43
C PRO A 240 6.89 5.75 -30.62
N VAL A 241 8.16 5.89 -30.98
CA VAL A 241 9.02 6.94 -30.42
C VAL A 241 8.62 8.28 -31.05
N PRO A 242 8.31 9.32 -30.26
CA PRO A 242 7.93 10.62 -30.81
C PRO A 242 9.07 11.21 -31.65
N SER A 243 8.77 11.72 -32.86
CA SER A 243 9.75 12.43 -33.67
C SER A 243 9.93 13.84 -33.11
N TYR A 244 11.07 14.10 -32.47
CA TYR A 244 11.45 15.45 -32.05
C TYR A 244 12.38 16.07 -33.08
N PRO A 245 11.88 16.96 -33.97
CA PRO A 245 12.64 17.46 -35.12
C PRO A 245 13.87 18.32 -34.77
N HIS A 246 14.02 18.69 -33.49
CA HIS A 246 15.12 19.52 -32.99
C HIS A 246 16.27 18.74 -32.33
N PHE A 247 16.23 17.40 -32.29
CA PHE A 247 17.30 16.58 -31.72
C PHE A 247 18.03 15.79 -32.81
N ASP A 248 19.35 15.99 -32.90
CA ASP A 248 20.26 15.23 -33.76
C ASP A 248 21.38 14.61 -32.88
N PRO A 249 21.53 13.28 -32.82
CA PRO A 249 20.75 12.26 -33.53
C PRO A 249 19.32 12.07 -33.00
N PRO A 250 18.41 11.45 -33.78
CA PRO A 250 17.07 11.09 -33.33
C PRO A 250 17.12 10.26 -32.04
N ARG A 251 16.25 10.58 -31.08
CA ARG A 251 16.20 9.84 -29.81
C ARG A 251 15.74 8.40 -30.02
N THR A 252 16.37 7.47 -29.33
CA THR A 252 15.92 6.07 -29.24
C THR A 252 14.81 5.91 -28.19
N PHE A 253 14.11 4.76 -28.19
CA PHE A 253 13.13 4.43 -27.13
C PHE A 253 13.74 4.55 -25.73
N LEU A 254 14.96 4.05 -25.54
CA LEU A 254 15.67 4.12 -24.26
C LEU A 254 16.11 5.53 -23.88
N ASP A 255 16.26 6.45 -24.84
CA ASP A 255 16.53 7.87 -24.56
C ASP A 255 15.29 8.58 -24.09
N VAL A 256 14.14 8.32 -24.74
CA VAL A 256 12.84 8.85 -24.30
C VAL A 256 12.46 8.28 -22.93
N LEU A 257 12.60 6.97 -22.72
CA LEU A 257 12.32 6.33 -21.43
C LEU A 257 13.18 6.91 -20.30
N LYS A 258 14.48 7.15 -20.55
CA LYS A 258 15.40 7.75 -19.57
C LYS A 258 14.94 9.11 -19.07
N THR A 259 14.34 9.94 -19.93
CA THR A 259 13.85 11.26 -19.51
C THR A 259 12.74 11.18 -18.45
N HIS A 260 12.12 10.00 -18.31
CA HIS A 260 11.04 9.71 -17.39
C HIS A 260 11.44 8.81 -16.20
N ASP A 261 12.72 8.41 -16.08
CA ASP A 261 13.21 7.48 -15.03
C ASP A 261 12.82 7.89 -13.61
N LYS A 262 12.72 9.20 -13.38
CA LYS A 262 12.43 9.81 -12.09
C LYS A 262 11.15 10.62 -12.11
N ALA A 263 10.22 10.36 -13.02
CA ALA A 263 8.99 11.17 -13.13
C ALA A 263 8.24 11.27 -11.78
N PHE A 264 8.17 10.17 -11.03
CA PHE A 264 7.60 10.14 -9.68
C PHE A 264 8.42 10.93 -8.65
N GLU A 265 9.74 10.75 -8.59
CA GLU A 265 10.62 11.46 -7.66
C GLU A 265 10.65 12.97 -7.97
N LYS A 266 10.78 13.34 -9.24
CA LYS A 266 10.75 14.73 -9.71
C LYS A 266 9.43 15.38 -9.36
N TRP A 267 8.30 14.69 -9.49
CA TRP A 267 7.02 15.22 -9.01
C TRP A 267 7.01 15.44 -7.50
N ARG A 268 7.43 14.44 -6.72
CA ARG A 268 7.46 14.50 -5.26
C ARG A 268 8.19 15.75 -4.75
N TYR A 269 9.22 16.19 -5.46
CA TYR A 269 10.01 17.38 -5.11
C TYR A 269 9.66 18.64 -5.93
N ALA A 270 9.02 18.54 -7.10
CA ALA A 270 8.56 19.69 -7.89
C ALA A 270 7.32 20.38 -7.29
N CYS A 271 6.53 19.71 -6.45
CA CYS A 271 5.54 20.39 -5.62
C CYS A 271 6.19 21.22 -4.49
N GLU A 272 7.48 21.02 -4.23
CA GLU A 272 8.26 21.73 -3.19
C GLU A 272 9.32 22.69 -3.79
N GLY A 273 9.47 22.75 -5.12
CA GLY A 273 10.49 23.57 -5.79
C GLY A 273 10.13 23.98 -7.24
N SER A 274 10.85 24.95 -7.80
CA SER A 274 10.52 25.61 -9.09
C SER A 274 10.89 24.84 -10.36
N GLU A 275 11.03 23.52 -10.32
CA GLU A 275 11.44 22.73 -11.49
C GLU A 275 10.24 22.28 -12.34
N ASN A 276 10.27 22.59 -13.63
CA ASN A 276 9.26 22.16 -14.59
C ASN A 276 9.47 20.69 -14.97
N LEU A 277 8.46 19.84 -14.77
CA LEU A 277 8.46 18.45 -15.24
C LEU A 277 8.16 18.42 -16.75
N THR A 278 9.17 18.13 -17.56
CA THR A 278 8.99 17.90 -19.00
C THR A 278 8.77 16.40 -19.26
N ALA A 279 7.54 15.98 -19.53
CA ALA A 279 7.20 14.59 -19.87
C ALA A 279 6.24 14.51 -21.05
N ASP A 280 6.40 13.49 -21.90
CA ASP A 280 5.51 13.22 -23.03
C ASP A 280 4.40 12.25 -22.59
N ILE A 281 3.25 12.81 -22.24
CA ILE A 281 2.10 12.07 -21.72
C ILE A 281 1.55 11.08 -22.75
N THR A 282 1.59 11.45 -24.03
CA THR A 282 1.11 10.57 -25.10
C THR A 282 1.98 9.33 -25.21
N PHE A 283 3.30 9.49 -25.13
CA PHE A 283 4.24 8.38 -25.09
C PHE A 283 4.00 7.50 -23.87
N LEU A 284 3.87 8.09 -22.67
CA LEU A 284 3.66 7.35 -21.44
C LEU A 284 2.35 6.54 -21.48
N HIS A 285 1.23 7.11 -21.94
CA HIS A 285 -0.04 6.38 -22.06
C HIS A 285 0.07 5.16 -22.98
N LYS A 286 0.68 5.34 -24.16
CA LYS A 286 0.91 4.24 -25.10
C LYS A 286 1.80 3.15 -24.50
N LEU A 287 2.85 3.55 -23.80
CA LEU A 287 3.75 2.62 -23.11
C LEU A 287 3.04 1.85 -22.00
N ALA A 288 2.24 2.53 -21.17
CA ALA A 288 1.50 1.90 -20.08
C ALA A 288 0.49 0.87 -20.57
N ALA A 289 -0.30 1.23 -21.59
CA ALA A 289 -1.24 0.30 -22.22
C ALA A 289 -0.51 -0.94 -22.75
N ARG A 290 0.65 -0.74 -23.39
CA ARG A 290 1.41 -1.86 -23.96
C ARG A 290 2.03 -2.78 -22.91
N VAL A 291 2.64 -2.20 -21.88
CA VAL A 291 3.20 -2.95 -20.75
C VAL A 291 2.11 -3.80 -20.09
N GLN A 292 0.89 -3.26 -19.96
CA GLN A 292 -0.24 -4.02 -19.42
C GLN A 292 -0.63 -5.21 -20.31
N THR A 293 -0.71 -5.02 -21.63
CA THR A 293 -1.00 -6.11 -22.57
C THR A 293 0.04 -7.24 -22.48
N VAL A 294 1.33 -6.88 -22.44
CA VAL A 294 2.43 -7.86 -22.32
C VAL A 294 2.39 -8.56 -20.96
N ALA A 295 2.13 -7.83 -19.87
CA ALA A 295 1.97 -8.41 -18.54
C ALA A 295 0.80 -9.40 -18.46
N ALA A 296 -0.26 -9.18 -19.25
CA ALA A 296 -1.41 -10.09 -19.36
C ALA A 296 -1.14 -11.34 -20.21
N GLY A 297 0.11 -11.57 -20.65
CA GLY A 297 0.51 -12.71 -21.49
C GLY A 297 0.17 -12.55 -22.97
N GLN A 298 -0.34 -11.39 -23.40
CA GLN A 298 -0.69 -11.13 -24.79
C GLN A 298 0.52 -10.56 -25.55
N LEU A 299 1.36 -11.45 -26.05
CA LEU A 299 2.46 -11.08 -26.95
C LEU A 299 1.89 -10.64 -28.32
N PRO A 300 2.55 -9.72 -29.03
CA PRO A 300 2.14 -9.37 -30.38
C PRO A 300 2.16 -10.65 -31.23
N ASN A 301 1.06 -10.93 -31.93
CA ASN A 301 1.04 -12.00 -32.92
C ASN A 301 2.17 -11.73 -33.91
N SER A 302 3.16 -12.61 -33.97
CA SER A 302 4.07 -12.66 -35.11
C SER A 302 3.17 -12.88 -36.32
N SER A 303 3.00 -11.85 -37.14
CA SER A 303 2.21 -11.91 -38.36
C SER A 303 2.59 -13.17 -39.14
N SER A 304 1.62 -14.07 -39.29
CA SER A 304 1.59 -15.03 -40.38
C SER A 304 1.70 -14.24 -41.67
N GLY A 305 2.80 -14.41 -42.38
CA GLY A 305 2.90 -13.97 -43.76
C GLY A 305 1.90 -14.75 -44.60
N THR A 306 0.76 -14.15 -44.90
CA THR A 306 -0.04 -14.52 -46.07
C THR A 306 0.54 -13.79 -47.26
N SER A 307 1.40 -14.51 -47.99
CA SER A 307 1.60 -14.29 -49.42
C SER A 307 0.26 -14.59 -50.11
N GLU A 308 -0.40 -13.57 -50.63
CA GLU A 308 -1.36 -13.75 -51.73
C GLU A 308 -0.73 -13.20 -53.01
N LYS A 309 -0.56 -14.11 -53.96
CA LYS A 309 -0.49 -13.85 -55.40
C LYS A 309 -1.90 -13.66 -55.92
#